data_AF-A0A164IFM9-F1
#
_entry.id   AF-A0A164IFM9-F1
#
_cell.length_a   1.000
_cell.length_b   1.000
_cell.length_c   1.000
_cell.angle_alpha   90.00
_cell.angle_beta   90.00
_cell.angle_gamma   90.00
#
_symmetry.space_group_name_H-M   'P 1'
#
loop_
_entity.id
_entity.type
_entity.pdbx_description
1 polymer ?
#
loop_
_entity_poly.entity_id
_entity_poly.type
_entity_poly.pdbx_seq_one_letter_code
_entity_poly.pdbx_strand_id
1 'polypeptide(L)' 'MSDTRTDSTSDGPQPALLDDYLEKLRDPADKLLAAALRDGTFRLAVQCSRCGTWLVAPSSVKRHLGPVCARHAQAQAGVA' A
#
# COMPACT_ATOMS: atom_id res chain seq x y z
N MET A 1 26.11 -6.74 -47.40
CA MET A 1 25.09 -5.69 -47.16
C MET A 1 23.75 -6.39 -47.04
N SER A 2 23.00 -5.99 -46.02
CA SER A 2 21.60 -6.31 -45.73
C SER A 2 21.29 -7.69 -45.15
N ASP A 3 20.52 -7.87 -44.08
CA ASP A 3 20.02 -6.99 -43.00
C ASP A 3 19.54 -7.95 -41.91
N THR A 4 20.18 -8.00 -40.75
CA THR A 4 19.72 -8.85 -39.63
C THR A 4 18.55 -8.15 -38.95
N ARG A 5 17.32 -8.49 -39.37
CA ARG A 5 16.08 -8.03 -38.73
C ARG A 5 16.00 -8.60 -37.32
N THR A 6 16.33 -7.79 -36.33
CA THR A 6 16.13 -8.10 -34.92
C THR A 6 14.65 -7.93 -34.61
N ASP A 7 13.89 -9.03 -34.67
CA ASP A 7 12.50 -9.05 -34.20
C ASP A 7 12.53 -9.27 -32.67
N SER A 8 12.60 -8.17 -31.93
CA SER A 8 12.49 -8.17 -30.48
C SER A 8 11.01 -8.22 -30.10
N THR A 9 10.42 -9.41 -30.12
CA THR A 9 9.07 -9.64 -29.58
C THR A 9 9.12 -9.55 -28.06
N SER A 10 8.89 -8.36 -27.52
CA SER A 10 8.55 -8.14 -26.13
C SER A 10 7.11 -8.61 -25.88
N ASP A 11 6.91 -9.93 -25.79
CA ASP A 11 5.59 -10.58 -25.66
C ASP A 11 5.12 -10.66 -24.18
N GLY A 12 5.29 -9.56 -23.45
CA GLY A 12 4.71 -9.38 -22.12
C GLY A 12 3.33 -8.72 -22.24
N PRO A 13 2.35 -9.04 -21.37
CA PRO A 13 1.10 -8.30 -21.35
C PRO A 13 1.40 -6.81 -21.13
N GLN A 14 0.88 -5.96 -22.01
CA GLN A 14 0.98 -4.51 -21.84
C GLN A 14 0.36 -4.13 -20.47
N PRO A 15 0.99 -3.27 -19.65
CA PRO A 15 0.61 -3.05 -18.25
C PRO A 15 -0.88 -2.69 -18.05
N ALA A 16 -1.44 -1.86 -18.92
CA ALA A 16 -2.86 -1.46 -18.84
C ALA A 16 -3.83 -2.65 -19.04
N LEU A 17 -3.48 -3.62 -19.88
CA LEU A 17 -4.30 -4.83 -20.08
C LEU A 17 -4.23 -5.76 -18.87
N LEU A 18 -3.08 -5.77 -18.18
CA LEU A 18 -2.91 -6.52 -16.95
C LEU A 18 -3.75 -5.93 -15.82
N ASP A 19 -3.75 -4.60 -15.66
CA ASP A 19 -4.58 -3.92 -14.65
C ASP A 19 -6.09 -4.21 -14.84
N ASP A 20 -6.57 -4.10 -16.09
CA ASP A 20 -7.97 -4.41 -16.43
C ASP A 20 -8.33 -5.89 -16.16
N TYR A 21 -7.40 -6.81 -16.43
CA TYR A 21 -7.59 -8.23 -16.16
C TYR A 21 -7.62 -8.53 -14.65
N LEU A 22 -6.70 -7.94 -13.88
CA LEU A 22 -6.65 -8.10 -12.43
C LEU A 22 -7.91 -7.54 -11.75
N GLU A 23 -8.43 -6.41 -12.21
CA GLU A 23 -9.67 -5.83 -11.65
C GLU A 23 -10.90 -6.71 -11.93
N LYS A 24 -10.92 -7.47 -13.03
CA LYS A 24 -11.98 -8.46 -13.30
C LYS A 24 -11.92 -9.66 -12.36
N LEU A 25 -10.72 -10.12 -11.99
CA LEU A 25 -10.50 -11.24 -11.07
C LEU A 25 -10.76 -10.90 -9.60
N ARG A 26 -10.79 -9.61 -9.27
CA ARG A 26 -10.95 -9.15 -7.91
C ARG A 26 -12.31 -9.51 -7.32
N ASP A 27 -12.27 -10.04 -6.10
CA ASP A 27 -13.45 -10.49 -5.36
C ASP A 27 -14.46 -9.33 -5.12
N PRO A 28 -15.77 -9.58 -5.21
CA PRO A 28 -16.78 -8.56 -4.93
C PRO A 28 -16.64 -7.89 -3.55
N ALA A 29 -16.25 -8.61 -2.51
CA ALA A 29 -16.03 -8.05 -1.18
C ALA A 29 -14.85 -7.09 -1.17
N ASP A 30 -13.77 -7.41 -1.88
CA ASP A 30 -12.61 -6.52 -2.01
C ASP A 30 -12.98 -5.22 -2.74
N LYS A 31 -13.86 -5.30 -3.74
CA LYS A 31 -14.38 -4.13 -4.47
C LYS A 31 -15.18 -3.21 -3.55
N LEU A 32 -16.08 -3.79 -2.74
CA LEU A 32 -16.86 -3.05 -1.75
C LEU A 32 -15.96 -2.41 -0.68
N LEU A 33 -14.97 -3.15 -0.18
CA LEU A 33 -14.02 -2.62 0.79
C LEU A 33 -13.24 -1.42 0.24
N ALA A 34 -12.72 -1.50 -0.99
CA ALA A 34 -12.03 -0.34 -1.56
C ALA A 34 -12.96 0.83 -1.84
N ALA A 35 -14.20 0.61 -2.25
CA ALA A 35 -15.18 1.69 -2.36
C ALA A 35 -15.38 2.40 -1.02
N ALA A 36 -15.59 1.62 0.05
CA ALA A 36 -15.77 2.14 1.41
C ALA A 36 -14.58 2.94 1.93
N LEU A 37 -13.35 2.57 1.54
CA LEU A 37 -12.12 3.27 1.92
C LEU A 37 -11.88 4.54 1.09
N ARG A 38 -12.29 4.58 -0.18
CA ARG A 38 -12.10 5.73 -1.09
C ARG A 38 -12.84 6.97 -0.61
N ASP A 39 -14.07 6.80 -0.14
CA ASP A 39 -14.92 7.93 0.27
C ASP A 39 -14.51 8.49 1.66
N GLY A 40 -13.53 7.87 2.32
CA GLY A 40 -13.02 8.31 3.63
C GLY A 40 -13.98 8.07 4.81
N THR A 41 -15.17 7.54 4.55
CA THR A 41 -16.18 7.16 5.56
C THR A 41 -15.68 6.05 6.48
N PHE A 42 -14.87 5.13 5.94
CA PHE A 42 -14.20 4.08 6.71
C PHE A 42 -12.68 4.29 6.71
N ARG A 43 -12.04 3.92 7.83
CA ARG A 43 -10.58 3.90 7.95
C ARG A 43 -10.12 2.58 8.54
N LEU A 44 -9.08 2.01 7.94
CA LEU A 44 -8.41 0.84 8.50
C LEU A 44 -7.68 1.24 9.79
N ALA A 45 -7.94 0.51 10.86
CA ALA A 45 -7.22 0.64 12.12
C ALA A 45 -6.09 -0.40 12.17
N VAL A 46 -4.91 0.01 12.66
CA VAL A 46 -3.80 -0.90 12.96
C VAL A 46 -3.39 -0.74 14.43
N GLN A 47 -2.79 -1.77 15.02
CA GLN A 47 -2.29 -1.67 16.40
C GLN A 47 -0.89 -1.03 16.43
N CYS A 48 -0.66 -0.20 17.45
CA CYS A 48 0.67 0.29 17.78
C CYS A 48 1.58 -0.87 18.17
N SER A 49 2.74 -1.00 17.53
CA SER A 49 3.70 -2.10 17.78
C SER A 49 4.30 -2.08 19.18
N ARG A 50 4.23 -0.95 19.90
CA ARG A 50 4.80 -0.79 21.24
C ARG A 50 3.78 -0.94 22.37
N CYS A 51 2.56 -0.41 22.20
CA CYS A 51 1.56 -0.34 23.29
C CYS A 51 0.21 -0.97 22.94
N GLY A 52 0.02 -1.50 21.73
CA GLY A 52 -1.20 -2.17 21.30
C GLY A 52 -2.41 -1.25 21.01
N THR A 53 -2.33 0.05 21.28
CA THR A 53 -3.42 1.00 21.00
C THR A 53 -3.77 1.04 19.52
N TRP A 54 -5.07 1.11 19.21
CA TRP A 54 -5.57 1.25 17.84
C TRP A 54 -5.26 2.62 17.23
N LEU A 55 -4.78 2.62 15.99
CA LEU A 55 -4.32 3.78 15.23
C LEU A 55 -5.12 3.91 13.93
N VAL A 56 -5.70 5.08 13.69
CA VAL A 56 -6.46 5.40 12.46
C VAL A 56 -5.91 6.62 11.70
N ALA A 57 -5.00 7.37 12.31
CA ALA A 57 -4.35 8.51 11.66
C ALA A 57 -3.31 8.00 10.64
N PRO A 58 -3.32 8.46 9.38
CA PRO A 58 -2.43 7.94 8.33
C PRO A 58 -0.94 7.94 8.70
N SER A 59 -0.47 9.00 9.35
CA SER A 59 0.93 9.12 9.80
C SER A 59 1.30 8.15 10.93
N SER A 60 0.35 7.76 11.77
CA SER A 60 0.52 6.74 12.81
C SER A 60 0.44 5.33 12.23
N VAL A 61 -0.51 5.08 11.33
CA VAL A 61 -0.66 3.81 10.61
C VAL A 61 0.61 3.50 9.82
N LYS A 62 1.11 4.45 9.01
CA LYS A 62 2.33 4.28 8.20
C LYS A 62 3.56 3.88 9.02
N ARG A 63 3.65 4.34 10.27
CA ARG A 63 4.77 4.05 11.18
C ARG A 63 4.51 2.88 12.12
N HIS A 64 3.30 2.32 12.10
CA HIS A 64 2.82 1.34 13.10
C HIS A 64 3.04 1.79 14.55
N LEU A 65 3.02 3.11 14.80
CA LEU A 65 3.43 3.69 16.06
C LEU A 65 2.55 4.88 16.46
N GLY A 66 2.01 4.82 17.66
CA GLY A 66 1.22 5.90 18.25
C GLY A 66 2.07 7.15 18.55
N PRO A 67 1.46 8.34 18.62
CA PRO A 67 2.17 9.61 18.79
C PRO A 67 3.01 9.66 20.08
N VAL A 68 2.51 9.09 21.17
CA VAL A 68 3.23 9.00 22.45
C VAL A 68 4.46 8.10 22.31
N CYS A 69 4.28 6.90 21.77
CA CYS A 69 5.37 5.94 21.55
C CYS A 69 6.43 6.47 20.58
N ALA A 70 6.02 7.23 19.55
CA ALA A 70 6.93 7.88 18.61
C ALA A 70 7.81 8.94 19.30
N ARG A 71 7.24 9.79 20.16
CA ARG A 71 8.01 10.77 20.95
C ARG A 71 9.03 10.08 21.86
N HIS A 72 8.65 8.99 22.52
CA HIS A 72 9.59 8.23 23.35
C HIS A 72 10.71 7.59 22.53
N ALA A 73 10.42 7.05 21.34
CA ALA A 73 11.44 6.48 20.47
C ALA A 73 12.44 7.55 19.99
N GLN A 74 11.95 8.75 19.64
CA GLN A 74 12.80 9.89 19.27
C GLN A 74 13.68 10.36 20.43
N ALA A 75 13.14 10.44 21.65
CA ALA A 75 13.90 10.79 22.83
C ALA A 75 15.02 9.77 23.12
N GLN A 76 14.76 8.47 22.91
CA GLN A 76 15.78 7.43 23.08
C GLN A 76 16.86 7.50 21.99
N ALA A 77 16.50 7.84 20.75
CA ALA A 77 17.45 7.97 19.64
C ALA A 77 18.29 9.25 19.69
N GLY A 78 17.80 10.31 20.34
CA GLY A 78 18.49 11.59 20.51
C GLY A 78 19.38 11.67 21.77
N VAL A 79 19.47 10.59 22.54
CA VAL A 79 20.46 10.43 23.62
C VAL A 79 21.64 9.64 23.03
N ALA A 80 22.43 10.33 22.21
CA ALA A 80 23.72 9.89 21.69
C ALA A 80 24.65 11.11 21.62
#